data_AF-A0A6S6SFA4-F1
#
_entry.id   AF-A0A6S6SFA4-F1
#
_cell.length_a   1.000
_cell.length_b   1.000
_cell.length_c   1.000
_cell.angle_alpha   90.00
_cell.angle_beta   90.00
_cell.angle_gamma   90.00
#
_symmetry.space_group_name_H-M   'P 1'
#
loop_
_entity.id
_entity.type
_entity.pdbx_description
1 polymer ?
#
loop_
_entity_poly.entity_id
_entity_poly.type
_entity_poly.pdbx_seq_one_letter_code
_entity_poly.pdbx_strand_id
1 'polypeptide(L)'
;MQEENRRLIDEALEFEPVKNTFRLAWEFIRLNKNFTLTAMSVFVVLNLFAMLPIISLIFSLFTAVFAIAIQMHVGRTLYTTKDIENYVDEVHTSRIDKILTSYVKTAFGVYLGWMIVIVLFVLIFSILGVTTGVFKEGMNESDVIRAFAGLGLPLTLVGLAFSYVQPLVHSNIVLANSLGEGFKAVFSFFTKDVWSSAMKKNYFVYMTKVGLLASLFLFLVGLMVVLFSMIPVIGGFSIILIFMGMYLFMVFMSIISMMARRMIEE
;
A
#
# COMPACT_ATOMS: atom_id res chain seq x y z
N MET A 1 -32.27 19.53 -17.32
CA MET A 1 -31.32 19.38 -16.21
C MET A 1 -30.88 17.93 -16.21
N GLN A 2 -29.67 17.63 -16.69
CA GLN A 2 -29.08 16.32 -16.49
C GLN A 2 -28.63 16.28 -15.03
N GLU A 3 -29.21 15.39 -14.22
CA GLU A 3 -28.57 14.99 -12.96
C GLU A 3 -27.20 14.43 -13.34
N GLU A 4 -26.15 15.22 -13.13
CA GLU A 4 -24.79 14.71 -13.19
C GLU A 4 -24.74 13.53 -12.22
N ASN A 5 -24.46 12.35 -12.78
CA ASN A 5 -24.25 11.11 -12.06
C ASN A 5 -22.93 11.25 -11.28
N ARG A 6 -22.94 12.10 -10.25
CA ARG A 6 -21.83 12.36 -9.33
C ARG A 6 -21.52 11.06 -8.62
N ARG A 7 -20.24 10.69 -8.59
CA ARG A 7 -19.78 9.52 -7.86
C ARG A 7 -19.44 9.94 -6.44
N LEU A 8 -19.45 8.99 -5.50
CA LEU A 8 -19.08 9.23 -4.10
C LEU A 8 -17.69 9.88 -3.99
N ILE A 9 -16.77 9.48 -4.86
CA ILE A 9 -15.41 10.02 -4.87
C ILE A 9 -15.38 11.50 -5.29
N ASP A 10 -16.31 11.95 -6.13
CA ASP A 10 -16.43 13.36 -6.53
C ASP A 10 -16.88 14.20 -5.34
N GLU A 11 -17.95 13.76 -4.65
CA GLU A 11 -18.45 14.42 -3.44
C GLU A 11 -17.39 14.46 -2.33
N ALA A 12 -16.61 13.38 -2.20
CA ALA A 12 -15.55 13.29 -1.21
C ALA A 12 -14.40 14.28 -1.46
N LEU A 13 -14.19 14.68 -2.72
CA LEU A 13 -13.12 15.60 -3.12
C LEU A 13 -13.52 17.08 -2.99
N GLU A 14 -14.80 17.40 -3.13
CA GLU A 14 -15.30 18.78 -3.10
C GLU A 14 -15.08 19.47 -1.74
N PHE A 15 -15.24 18.73 -0.64
CA PHE A 15 -15.19 19.29 0.72
C PHE A 15 -14.17 18.55 1.58
N GLU A 16 -13.09 19.22 2.00
CA GLU A 16 -12.08 18.65 2.91
C GLU A 16 -11.53 17.25 2.49
N PRO A 17 -10.89 17.13 1.30
CA PRO A 17 -10.53 15.83 0.70
C PRO A 17 -9.68 14.94 1.61
N VAL A 18 -8.78 15.55 2.39
CA VAL A 18 -7.94 14.83 3.36
C VAL A 18 -8.79 14.19 4.46
N LYS A 19 -9.70 14.96 5.07
CA LYS A 19 -10.55 14.45 6.15
C LYS A 19 -11.50 13.37 5.65
N ASN A 20 -12.07 13.56 4.46
CA ASN A 20 -12.95 12.56 3.84
C ASN A 20 -12.21 11.25 3.53
N THR A 21 -10.94 11.32 3.12
CA THR A 21 -10.09 10.12 2.95
C THR A 21 -10.05 9.30 4.24
N PHE A 22 -9.76 9.93 5.39
CA PHE A 22 -9.71 9.23 6.68
C PHE A 22 -11.09 8.74 7.12
N ARG A 23 -12.13 9.56 6.95
CA ARG A 23 -13.51 9.20 7.28
C ARG A 23 -13.97 7.97 6.49
N LEU A 24 -13.77 7.94 5.17
CA LEU A 24 -14.23 6.84 4.32
C LEU A 24 -13.49 5.53 4.63
N ALA A 25 -12.17 5.61 4.87
CA ALA A 25 -11.40 4.46 5.34
C ALA A 25 -11.86 3.96 6.71
N TRP A 26 -12.16 4.87 7.65
CA TRP A 26 -12.68 4.50 8.96
C TRP A 26 -14.08 3.89 8.89
N GLU A 27 -14.97 4.45 8.07
CA GLU A 27 -16.30 3.89 7.84
C GLU A 27 -16.22 2.50 7.21
N PHE A 28 -15.28 2.25 6.28
CA PHE A 28 -15.05 0.89 5.75
C PHE A 28 -14.80 -0.12 6.88
N ILE A 29 -13.89 0.22 7.80
CA ILE A 29 -13.52 -0.62 8.95
C ILE A 29 -14.70 -0.79 9.92
N ARG A 30 -15.43 0.30 10.18
CA ARG A 30 -16.50 0.35 11.18
C ARG A 30 -17.77 -0.38 10.73
N LEU A 31 -18.16 -0.25 9.46
CA LEU A 31 -19.42 -0.75 8.93
C LEU A 31 -19.41 -2.28 8.81
N ASN A 32 -18.28 -2.87 8.38
CA ASN A 32 -18.15 -4.33 8.31
C ASN A 32 -17.08 -4.86 9.27
N LYS A 33 -17.42 -4.85 10.56
CA LYS A 33 -16.55 -5.36 11.64
C LYS A 33 -16.23 -6.84 11.48
N ASN A 34 -17.21 -7.66 11.06
CA ASN A 34 -16.99 -9.10 10.90
C ASN A 34 -15.98 -9.38 9.78
N PHE A 35 -16.13 -8.72 8.63
CA PHE A 35 -15.15 -8.79 7.56
C PHE A 35 -13.77 -8.32 8.02
N THR A 36 -13.71 -7.14 8.64
CA THR A 36 -12.45 -6.55 9.14
C THR A 36 -11.74 -7.48 10.11
N LEU A 37 -12.44 -7.99 11.12
CA LEU A 37 -11.87 -8.90 12.11
C LEU A 37 -11.38 -10.19 11.46
N THR A 38 -12.18 -10.76 10.55
CA THR A 38 -11.78 -11.98 9.84
C THR A 38 -10.55 -11.73 8.97
N ALA A 39 -10.50 -10.61 8.26
CA ALA A 39 -9.38 -10.25 7.39
C ALA A 39 -8.11 -9.97 8.21
N MET A 40 -8.23 -9.28 9.34
CA MET A 40 -7.14 -9.08 10.30
C MET A 40 -6.65 -10.41 10.87
N SER A 41 -7.53 -11.33 11.27
CA SER A 41 -7.14 -12.64 11.78
C SER A 41 -6.39 -13.46 10.73
N VAL A 42 -6.90 -13.50 9.49
CA VAL A 42 -6.20 -14.17 8.37
C VAL A 42 -4.83 -13.52 8.14
N PHE A 43 -4.76 -12.19 8.11
CA PHE A 43 -3.51 -11.47 7.91
C PHE A 43 -2.49 -11.76 9.01
N VAL A 44 -2.90 -11.74 10.28
CA VAL A 44 -2.04 -12.09 11.42
C VAL A 44 -1.53 -13.52 11.31
N VAL A 45 -2.42 -14.48 11.04
CA VAL A 45 -2.04 -15.90 10.90
C VAL A 45 -1.04 -16.11 9.77
N LEU A 46 -1.29 -15.52 8.59
CA LEU A 46 -0.36 -15.62 7.46
C LEU A 46 1.01 -15.01 7.77
N ASN A 47 1.06 -13.85 8.42
CA ASN A 47 2.33 -13.23 8.81
C ASN A 47 3.07 -14.03 9.90
N LEU A 48 2.36 -14.64 10.85
CA LEU A 48 2.99 -15.51 11.85
C LEU A 48 3.61 -16.76 11.21
N PHE A 49 2.93 -17.39 10.26
CA PHE A 49 3.52 -18.50 9.49
C PHE A 49 4.67 -18.05 8.59
N ALA A 50 4.62 -16.81 8.08
CA ALA A 50 5.72 -16.23 7.29
C ALA A 50 7.01 -16.06 8.11
N MET A 51 6.94 -16.02 9.45
CA MET A 51 8.13 -16.00 10.32
C MET A 51 8.85 -17.34 10.41
N LEU A 52 8.23 -18.46 10.00
CA LEU A 52 8.84 -19.78 10.02
C LEU A 52 9.75 -19.98 8.80
N PRO A 53 11.08 -20.20 8.96
CA PRO A 53 12.03 -20.17 7.84
C PRO A 53 11.65 -21.06 6.64
N ILE A 54 11.21 -22.30 6.89
CA ILE A 54 10.94 -23.32 5.86
C ILE A 54 9.78 -22.93 4.94
N ILE A 55 8.75 -22.27 5.50
CA ILE A 55 7.51 -21.93 4.79
C ILE A 55 7.36 -20.41 4.57
N SER A 56 8.32 -19.64 5.05
CA SER A 56 8.31 -18.17 5.09
C SER A 56 7.96 -17.54 3.74
N LEU A 57 8.61 -17.98 2.67
CA LEU A 57 8.42 -17.47 1.32
C LEU A 57 6.98 -17.67 0.82
N ILE A 58 6.41 -18.86 1.04
CA ILE A 58 5.08 -19.23 0.58
C ILE A 58 4.02 -18.41 1.33
N PHE A 59 4.16 -18.29 2.65
CA PHE A 59 3.22 -17.50 3.45
C PHE A 59 3.38 -15.99 3.23
N SER A 60 4.60 -15.50 2.94
CA SER A 60 4.83 -14.11 2.54
C SER A 60 4.14 -13.79 1.22
N LEU A 61 4.23 -14.69 0.24
CA LEU A 61 3.49 -14.60 -1.02
C LEU A 61 1.98 -14.53 -0.78
N PHE A 62 1.41 -15.47 -0.01
CA PHE A 62 -0.03 -15.45 0.27
C PHE A 62 -0.45 -14.21 1.05
N THR A 63 0.37 -13.74 1.99
CA THR A 63 0.14 -12.49 2.72
C THR A 63 0.06 -11.30 1.78
N ALA A 64 1.02 -11.18 0.85
CA ALA A 64 1.07 -10.08 -0.10
C ALA A 64 -0.11 -10.12 -1.09
N VAL A 65 -0.45 -11.30 -1.63
CA VAL A 65 -1.59 -11.48 -2.52
C VAL A 65 -2.90 -11.16 -1.80
N PHE A 66 -3.06 -11.64 -0.56
CA PHE A 66 -4.22 -11.33 0.27
C PHE A 66 -4.36 -9.83 0.53
N ALA A 67 -3.28 -9.16 0.94
CA ALA A 67 -3.23 -7.72 1.15
C ALA A 67 -3.64 -6.94 -0.10
N ILE A 68 -3.07 -7.28 -1.25
CA ILE A 68 -3.38 -6.60 -2.53
C ILE A 68 -4.84 -6.84 -2.92
N ALA A 69 -5.38 -8.05 -2.73
CA ALA A 69 -6.78 -8.34 -3.03
C ALA A 69 -7.76 -7.51 -2.17
N ILE A 70 -7.44 -7.33 -0.89
CA ILE A 70 -8.21 -6.45 0.01
C ILE A 70 -8.10 -4.99 -0.45
N GLN A 71 -6.90 -4.52 -0.79
CA GLN A 71 -6.69 -3.17 -1.30
C GLN A 71 -7.46 -2.92 -2.60
N MET A 72 -7.47 -3.88 -3.54
CA MET A 72 -8.26 -3.82 -4.76
C MET A 72 -9.75 -3.67 -4.47
N HIS A 73 -10.28 -4.48 -3.54
CA HIS A 73 -11.68 -4.40 -3.13
C HIS A 73 -12.03 -3.03 -2.56
N VAL A 74 -11.31 -2.59 -1.52
CA VAL A 74 -11.51 -1.30 -0.85
C VAL A 74 -11.51 -0.14 -1.86
N GLY A 75 -10.50 -0.11 -2.73
CA GLY A 75 -10.32 0.99 -3.66
C GLY A 75 -11.37 0.98 -4.77
N ARG A 76 -11.71 -0.18 -5.30
CA ARG A 76 -12.78 -0.31 -6.32
C ARG A 76 -14.12 0.08 -5.76
N THR A 77 -14.50 -0.43 -4.58
CA THR A 77 -15.76 -0.08 -3.93
C THR A 77 -15.87 1.44 -3.74
N LEU A 78 -14.80 2.15 -3.37
CA LEU A 78 -14.84 3.61 -3.35
C LEU A 78 -15.02 4.23 -4.75
N TYR A 79 -14.24 3.78 -5.73
CA TYR A 79 -14.14 4.43 -7.03
C TYR A 79 -15.38 4.21 -7.93
N THR A 80 -16.04 3.06 -7.80
CA THR A 80 -17.17 2.67 -8.67
C THR A 80 -18.53 3.04 -8.10
N THR A 81 -18.60 3.35 -6.81
CA THR A 81 -19.88 3.58 -6.16
C THR A 81 -20.42 4.99 -6.42
N LYS A 82 -21.73 5.07 -6.66
CA LYS A 82 -22.43 6.31 -7.00
C LYS A 82 -22.59 7.24 -5.80
N ASP A 83 -23.01 6.71 -4.67
CA ASP A 83 -23.34 7.49 -3.47
C ASP A 83 -22.90 6.77 -2.19
N ILE A 84 -23.07 7.44 -1.04
CA ILE A 84 -22.70 6.88 0.26
C ILE A 84 -23.56 5.66 0.64
N GLU A 85 -24.81 5.59 0.20
CA GLU A 85 -25.74 4.50 0.55
C GLU A 85 -25.30 3.19 -0.12
N ASN A 86 -25.06 3.23 -1.43
CA ASN A 86 -24.51 2.09 -2.18
C ASN A 86 -23.15 1.66 -1.62
N TYR A 87 -22.34 2.60 -1.09
CA TYR A 87 -21.03 2.30 -0.54
C TYR A 87 -21.16 1.55 0.78
N VAL A 88 -22.07 2.00 1.63
CA VAL A 88 -22.42 1.35 2.89
C VAL A 88 -22.92 -0.07 2.63
N ASP A 89 -23.82 -0.26 1.66
CA ASP A 89 -24.38 -1.56 1.29
C ASP A 89 -23.32 -2.53 0.74
N GLU A 90 -22.44 -2.06 -0.14
CA GLU A 90 -21.38 -2.88 -0.70
C GLU A 90 -20.36 -3.28 0.37
N VAL A 91 -20.00 -2.35 1.27
CA VAL A 91 -19.14 -2.63 2.42
C VAL A 91 -19.80 -3.64 3.36
N HIS A 92 -21.08 -3.48 3.70
CA HIS A 92 -21.79 -4.40 4.60
C HIS A 92 -21.89 -5.83 4.07
N THR A 93 -22.10 -5.96 2.76
CA THR A 93 -22.25 -7.27 2.09
C THR A 93 -20.93 -7.91 1.67
N SER A 94 -19.81 -7.21 1.88
CA SER A 94 -18.47 -7.70 1.56
C SER A 94 -18.11 -8.97 2.35
N ARG A 95 -17.56 -9.96 1.65
CA ARG A 95 -17.09 -11.22 2.23
C ARG A 95 -15.73 -11.60 1.64
N ILE A 96 -14.88 -12.22 2.46
CA ILE A 96 -13.50 -12.56 2.10
C ILE A 96 -13.45 -13.56 0.94
N ASP A 97 -14.32 -14.57 0.93
CA ASP A 97 -14.42 -15.57 -0.14
C ASP A 97 -14.71 -14.93 -1.50
N LYS A 98 -15.66 -13.99 -1.55
CA LYS A 98 -16.00 -13.25 -2.78
C LYS A 98 -14.81 -12.40 -3.25
N ILE A 99 -14.12 -11.73 -2.33
CA ILE A 99 -12.95 -10.90 -2.63
C ILE A 99 -11.81 -11.74 -3.17
N LEU A 100 -11.51 -12.87 -2.53
CA LEU A 100 -10.46 -13.76 -3.00
C LEU A 100 -10.77 -14.33 -4.38
N THR A 101 -12.02 -14.75 -4.61
CA THR A 101 -12.44 -15.26 -5.92
C THR A 101 -12.34 -14.18 -7.01
N SER A 102 -12.65 -12.93 -6.68
CA SER A 102 -12.67 -11.83 -7.66
C SER A 102 -11.28 -11.27 -7.97
N TYR A 103 -10.39 -11.20 -6.97
CA TYR A 103 -9.16 -10.41 -7.07
C TYR A 103 -7.86 -11.20 -6.95
N VAL A 104 -7.85 -12.45 -6.46
CA VAL A 104 -6.60 -13.20 -6.23
C VAL A 104 -5.76 -13.31 -7.50
N LYS A 105 -6.38 -13.64 -8.65
CA LYS A 105 -5.66 -13.79 -9.91
C LYS A 105 -4.95 -12.49 -10.34
N THR A 106 -5.61 -11.35 -10.19
CA THR A 106 -5.04 -10.04 -10.49
C THR A 106 -3.96 -9.67 -9.48
N ALA A 107 -4.21 -9.91 -8.18
CA ALA A 107 -3.27 -9.66 -7.10
C ALA A 107 -1.97 -10.47 -7.25
N PHE A 108 -2.05 -11.72 -7.73
CA PHE A 108 -0.88 -12.51 -8.11
C PHE A 108 -0.05 -11.83 -9.22
N GLY A 109 -0.71 -11.30 -10.24
CA GLY A 109 -0.03 -10.55 -11.31
C GLY A 109 0.73 -9.35 -10.75
N VAL A 110 0.11 -8.58 -9.86
CA VAL A 110 0.72 -7.44 -9.18
C VAL A 110 1.90 -7.85 -8.32
N TYR A 111 1.77 -8.93 -7.53
CA TYR A 111 2.87 -9.46 -6.73
C TYR A 111 4.07 -9.83 -7.61
N LEU A 112 3.84 -10.55 -8.72
CA LEU A 112 4.90 -10.91 -9.66
C LEU A 112 5.55 -9.67 -10.28
N GLY A 113 4.76 -8.64 -10.61
CA GLY A 113 5.28 -7.35 -11.09
C GLY A 113 6.22 -6.72 -10.07
N TRP A 114 5.82 -6.64 -8.80
CA TRP A 114 6.68 -6.10 -7.74
C TRP A 114 7.94 -6.93 -7.50
N MET A 115 7.84 -8.26 -7.57
CA MET A 115 9.02 -9.13 -7.46
C MET A 115 10.05 -8.85 -8.55
N ILE A 116 9.61 -8.69 -9.81
CA ILE A 116 10.52 -8.32 -10.91
C ILE A 116 11.12 -6.94 -10.67
N VAL A 117 10.33 -5.96 -10.25
CA VAL A 117 10.82 -4.62 -9.94
C VAL A 117 11.86 -4.64 -8.82
N ILE A 118 11.63 -5.39 -7.73
CA ILE A 118 12.59 -5.54 -6.63
C ILE A 118 13.89 -6.17 -7.13
N VAL A 119 13.82 -7.25 -7.90
CA VAL A 119 15.02 -7.90 -8.48
C VAL A 119 15.79 -6.93 -9.37
N LEU A 120 15.09 -6.15 -10.22
CA LEU A 120 15.73 -5.14 -11.06
C LEU A 120 16.43 -4.06 -10.23
N PHE A 121 15.79 -3.56 -9.16
CA PHE A 121 16.43 -2.58 -8.27
C PHE A 121 17.66 -3.15 -7.58
N VAL A 122 17.59 -4.38 -7.05
CA VAL A 122 18.74 -5.04 -6.43
C VAL A 122 19.89 -5.14 -7.45
N LEU A 123 19.63 -5.58 -8.67
CA LEU A 123 20.65 -5.67 -9.72
C LEU A 123 21.24 -4.30 -10.08
N ILE A 124 20.42 -3.27 -10.26
CA ILE A 124 20.88 -1.91 -10.58
C ILE A 124 21.75 -1.37 -9.45
N PHE A 125 21.33 -1.49 -8.19
CA PHE A 125 22.11 -1.00 -7.05
C PHE A 125 23.40 -1.79 -6.84
N SER A 126 23.39 -3.11 -7.06
CA SER A 126 24.61 -3.92 -7.03
C SER A 126 25.60 -3.48 -8.10
N ILE A 127 25.15 -3.27 -9.35
CA ILE A 127 26.00 -2.79 -10.45
C ILE A 127 26.56 -1.40 -10.11
N LEU A 128 25.70 -0.46 -9.70
CA LEU A 128 26.12 0.89 -9.34
C LEU A 128 27.16 0.87 -8.22
N GLY A 129 26.94 0.07 -7.17
CA GLY A 129 27.86 -0.04 -6.05
C GLY A 129 29.23 -0.62 -6.45
N VAL A 130 29.27 -1.60 -7.35
CA VAL A 130 30.55 -2.12 -7.89
C VAL A 130 31.23 -1.05 -8.76
N THR A 131 30.50 -0.41 -9.68
CA THR A 131 31.09 0.58 -10.61
C THR A 131 31.59 1.86 -9.93
N THR A 132 30.96 2.26 -8.83
CA THR A 132 31.36 3.44 -8.05
C THR A 132 32.48 3.14 -7.04
N GLY A 133 32.95 1.88 -6.98
CA GLY A 133 33.98 1.45 -6.04
C GLY A 133 33.51 1.41 -4.58
N VAL A 134 32.19 1.48 -4.36
CA VAL A 134 31.56 1.35 -3.04
C VAL A 134 31.63 -0.09 -2.56
N PHE A 135 31.45 -1.05 -3.47
CA PHE A 135 31.73 -2.46 -3.22
C PHE A 135 33.08 -2.83 -3.85
N LYS A 136 34.03 -3.22 -3.01
CA LYS A 136 35.37 -3.69 -3.40
C LYS A 136 35.50 -5.18 -3.10
N GLU A 137 36.30 -5.87 -3.91
CA GLU A 137 36.65 -7.27 -3.62
C GLU A 137 37.33 -7.38 -2.25
N GLY A 138 36.94 -8.41 -1.49
CA GLY A 138 37.50 -8.68 -0.16
C GLY A 138 36.89 -7.86 0.99
N MET A 139 35.83 -7.07 0.75
CA MET A 139 35.09 -6.44 1.84
C MET A 139 34.46 -7.49 2.74
N ASN A 140 34.67 -7.36 4.06
CA ASN A 140 33.93 -8.14 5.04
C ASN A 140 32.47 -7.61 5.16
N GLU A 141 31.59 -8.39 5.79
CA GLU A 141 30.18 -8.02 5.96
C GLU A 141 29.98 -6.63 6.61
N SER A 142 30.84 -6.26 7.56
CA SER A 142 30.73 -4.98 8.28
C SER A 142 31.06 -3.77 7.39
N ASP A 143 32.02 -3.91 6.48
CA ASP A 143 32.40 -2.87 5.52
C ASP A 143 31.31 -2.71 4.46
N VAL A 144 30.67 -3.80 4.04
CA VAL A 144 29.51 -3.77 3.14
C VAL A 144 28.35 -3.02 3.79
N ILE A 145 28.06 -3.29 5.07
CA ILE A 145 27.00 -2.59 5.82
C ILE A 145 27.30 -1.10 5.95
N ARG A 146 28.55 -0.70 6.22
CA ARG A 146 28.97 0.72 6.28
C ARG A 146 28.87 1.41 4.93
N ALA A 147 29.22 0.72 3.85
CA ALA A 147 29.06 1.21 2.48
C ALA A 147 27.59 1.44 2.13
N PHE A 148 26.70 0.52 2.49
CA PHE A 148 25.25 0.71 2.37
C PHE A 148 24.74 1.89 3.23
N ALA A 149 25.27 2.07 4.44
CA ALA A 149 24.92 3.22 5.28
C ALA A 149 25.35 4.56 4.66
N GLY A 150 26.52 4.59 3.99
CA GLY A 150 26.99 5.76 3.23
C GLY A 150 26.10 6.10 2.02
N LEU A 151 25.45 5.10 1.42
CA LEU A 151 24.42 5.27 0.39
C LEU A 151 23.01 5.56 0.98
N GLY A 152 22.87 5.57 2.31
CA GLY A 152 21.58 5.67 2.98
C GLY A 152 20.81 6.93 2.62
N LEU A 153 21.47 8.08 2.51
CA LEU A 153 20.80 9.34 2.15
C LEU A 153 20.33 9.37 0.68
N PRO A 154 21.16 9.04 -0.31
CA PRO A 154 20.70 8.85 -1.70
C PRO A 154 19.56 7.84 -1.84
N LEU A 155 19.65 6.68 -1.18
CA LEU A 155 18.61 5.64 -1.22
C LEU A 155 17.30 6.14 -0.59
N THR A 156 17.40 6.91 0.51
CA THR A 156 16.23 7.52 1.16
C THR A 156 15.57 8.54 0.23
N LEU A 157 16.33 9.37 -0.47
CA LEU A 157 15.78 10.33 -1.43
C LEU A 157 15.06 9.65 -2.60
N VAL A 158 15.64 8.58 -3.15
CA VAL A 158 14.99 7.76 -4.19
C VAL A 158 13.73 7.10 -3.64
N GLY A 159 13.79 6.54 -2.43
CA GLY A 159 12.64 5.94 -1.75
C GLY A 159 11.50 6.93 -1.51
N LEU A 160 11.82 8.18 -1.12
CA LEU A 160 10.84 9.25 -0.94
C LEU A 160 10.21 9.66 -2.27
N ALA A 161 11.02 9.82 -3.33
CA ALA A 161 10.51 10.11 -4.67
C ALA A 161 9.56 9.01 -5.15
N PHE A 162 9.88 7.75 -4.88
CA PHE A 162 9.03 6.63 -5.26
C PHE A 162 7.77 6.52 -4.42
N SER A 163 7.89 6.74 -3.11
CA SER A 163 6.73 6.79 -2.21
C SER A 163 5.75 7.90 -2.59
N TYR A 164 6.24 9.03 -3.11
CA TYR A 164 5.41 10.13 -3.59
C TYR A 164 4.57 9.74 -4.82
N VAL A 165 5.10 8.93 -5.72
CA VAL A 165 4.42 8.48 -6.96
C VAL A 165 3.59 7.21 -6.73
N GLN A 166 3.89 6.45 -5.68
CA GLN A 166 3.29 5.16 -5.38
C GLN A 166 1.75 5.15 -5.38
N PRO A 167 1.02 6.15 -4.85
CA PRO A 167 -0.44 6.15 -4.87
C PRO A 167 -1.05 6.09 -6.27
N LEU A 168 -0.43 6.75 -7.27
CA LEU A 168 -0.91 6.68 -8.64
C LEU A 168 -0.66 5.30 -9.27
N VAL A 169 0.49 4.70 -8.99
CA VAL A 169 0.80 3.32 -9.42
C VAL A 169 -0.16 2.34 -8.75
N HIS A 170 -0.40 2.52 -7.46
CA HIS A 170 -1.35 1.73 -6.71
C HIS A 170 -2.77 1.89 -7.25
N SER A 171 -3.13 3.08 -7.74
CA SER A 171 -4.43 3.28 -8.37
C SER A 171 -4.62 2.46 -9.64
N ASN A 172 -3.56 2.32 -10.45
CA ASN A 172 -3.57 1.46 -11.64
C ASN A 172 -3.66 -0.02 -11.25
N ILE A 173 -2.98 -0.41 -10.17
CA ILE A 173 -3.06 -1.76 -9.59
C ILE A 173 -4.49 -2.08 -9.14
N VAL A 174 -5.12 -1.19 -8.38
CA VAL A 174 -6.49 -1.37 -7.90
C VAL A 174 -7.48 -1.56 -9.05
N LEU A 175 -7.31 -0.81 -10.15
CA LEU A 175 -8.22 -0.82 -11.28
C LEU A 175 -7.91 -1.88 -12.35
N ALA A 176 -6.86 -2.69 -12.17
CA ALA A 176 -6.51 -3.77 -13.09
C ALA A 176 -7.49 -4.95 -13.00
N ASN A 177 -7.96 -5.48 -14.14
CA ASN A 177 -9.02 -6.51 -14.18
C ASN A 177 -8.51 -7.93 -14.45
N SER A 178 -7.24 -8.08 -14.79
CA SER A 178 -6.65 -9.37 -15.15
C SER A 178 -5.24 -9.52 -14.57
N LEU A 179 -4.74 -10.76 -14.52
CA LEU A 179 -3.36 -11.04 -14.11
C LEU A 179 -2.34 -10.22 -14.91
N GLY A 180 -2.51 -10.16 -16.24
CA GLY A 180 -1.61 -9.43 -17.13
C GLY A 180 -1.68 -7.92 -16.92
N GLU A 181 -2.88 -7.37 -16.71
CA GLU A 181 -3.05 -5.95 -16.34
C GLU A 181 -2.42 -5.65 -14.98
N GLY A 182 -2.64 -6.51 -13.97
CA GLY A 182 -2.06 -6.35 -12.64
C GLY A 182 -0.53 -6.35 -12.66
N PHE A 183 0.05 -7.27 -13.44
CA PHE A 183 1.50 -7.32 -13.66
C PHE A 183 2.03 -6.04 -14.30
N LYS A 184 1.40 -5.57 -15.39
CA LYS A 184 1.81 -4.36 -16.11
C LYS A 184 1.59 -3.09 -15.29
N ALA A 185 0.56 -3.04 -14.46
CA ALA A 185 0.22 -1.88 -13.64
C ALA A 185 1.37 -1.47 -12.71
N VAL A 186 2.13 -2.43 -12.18
CA VAL A 186 3.32 -2.13 -11.35
C VAL A 186 4.36 -1.32 -12.12
N PHE A 187 4.56 -1.62 -13.41
CA PHE A 187 5.52 -0.92 -14.25
C PHE A 187 5.07 0.48 -14.65
N SER A 188 3.84 0.90 -14.32
CA SER A 188 3.43 2.29 -14.52
C SER A 188 4.33 3.25 -13.74
N PHE A 189 5.03 2.76 -12.71
CA PHE A 189 6.10 3.45 -12.01
C PHE A 189 7.15 4.08 -12.94
N PHE A 190 7.45 3.44 -14.07
CA PHE A 190 8.45 3.90 -15.04
C PHE A 190 7.86 4.70 -16.21
N THR A 191 6.56 4.99 -16.20
CA THR A 191 5.90 5.69 -17.30
C THR A 191 5.92 7.19 -17.09
N LYS A 192 6.17 7.94 -18.18
CA LYS A 192 6.16 9.41 -18.15
C LYS A 192 4.83 9.98 -17.65
N ASP A 193 3.72 9.36 -18.03
CA ASP A 193 2.37 9.86 -17.72
C ASP A 193 2.11 9.87 -16.22
N VAL A 194 2.53 8.83 -15.49
CA VAL A 194 2.37 8.77 -14.03
C VAL A 194 3.18 9.87 -13.33
N TRP A 195 4.43 10.08 -13.75
CA TRP A 195 5.28 11.14 -13.21
C TRP A 195 4.73 12.54 -13.54
N SER A 196 4.27 12.74 -14.78
CA SER A 196 3.67 14.00 -15.21
C SER A 196 2.42 14.33 -14.40
N SER A 197 1.56 13.32 -14.17
CA SER A 197 0.36 13.49 -13.35
C SER A 197 0.69 13.73 -11.87
N ALA A 198 1.73 13.09 -11.33
CA ALA A 198 2.19 13.35 -9.97
C ALA A 198 2.64 14.81 -9.77
N MET A 199 3.13 15.48 -10.83
CA MET A 199 3.54 16.89 -10.74
C MET A 199 2.38 17.89 -10.82
N LYS A 200 1.13 17.44 -11.01
CA LYS A 200 -0.03 18.35 -10.95
C LYS A 200 -0.16 18.94 -9.53
N LYS A 201 -0.45 20.25 -9.46
CA LYS A 201 -0.57 21.00 -8.19
C LYS A 201 -1.58 20.35 -7.22
N ASN A 202 -2.75 19.94 -7.72
CA ASN A 202 -3.79 19.33 -6.89
C ASN A 202 -3.29 18.05 -6.21
N TYR A 203 -2.60 17.19 -6.96
CA TYR A 203 -1.96 15.99 -6.43
C TYR A 203 -0.89 16.32 -5.39
N PHE A 204 0.03 17.26 -5.69
CA PHE A 204 1.09 17.65 -4.76
C PHE A 204 0.56 18.15 -3.42
N VAL A 205 -0.43 19.04 -3.44
CA VAL A 205 -1.02 19.61 -2.21
C VAL A 205 -1.71 18.51 -1.39
N TYR A 206 -2.46 17.63 -2.04
CA TYR A 206 -3.12 16.52 -1.36
C TYR A 206 -2.11 15.53 -0.76
N MET A 207 -1.14 15.07 -1.55
CA MET A 207 -0.13 14.11 -1.11
C MET A 207 0.79 14.65 -0.04
N THR A 208 1.08 15.95 -0.03
CA THR A 208 1.86 16.57 1.06
C THR A 208 1.10 16.50 2.38
N LYS A 209 -0.19 16.86 2.38
CA LYS A 209 -1.02 16.83 3.59
C LYS A 209 -1.27 15.41 4.10
N VAL A 210 -1.65 14.51 3.19
CA VAL A 210 -1.88 13.10 3.51
C VAL A 210 -0.59 12.41 3.93
N GLY A 211 0.51 12.68 3.24
CA GLY A 211 1.84 12.12 3.55
C GLY A 211 2.33 12.53 4.93
N LEU A 212 2.08 13.77 5.35
CA LEU A 212 2.38 14.24 6.71
C LEU A 212 1.56 13.45 7.76
N LEU A 213 0.27 13.26 7.53
CA LEU A 213 -0.61 12.50 8.43
C LEU A 213 -0.27 11.01 8.45
N ALA A 214 0.03 10.41 7.30
CA ALA A 214 0.48 9.03 7.18
C ALA A 214 1.82 8.82 7.90
N SER A 215 2.75 9.77 7.78
CA SER A 215 4.03 9.73 8.49
C SER A 215 3.83 9.85 10.00
N LEU A 216 2.94 10.74 10.45
CA LEU A 216 2.57 10.85 11.85
C LEU A 216 1.94 9.56 12.38
N PHE A 217 1.04 8.94 11.61
CA PHE A 217 0.44 7.65 11.97
C PHE A 217 1.50 6.55 12.11
N LEU A 218 2.39 6.40 11.12
CA LEU A 218 3.48 5.42 11.17
C LEU A 218 4.44 5.68 12.34
N PHE A 219 4.74 6.95 12.63
CA PHE A 219 5.54 7.34 13.79
C PHE A 219 4.86 6.94 15.10
N LEU A 220 3.55 7.21 15.26
CA LEU A 220 2.79 6.84 16.46
C LEU A 220 2.73 5.32 16.64
N VAL A 221 2.47 4.56 15.56
CA VAL A 221 2.49 3.09 15.60
C VAL A 221 3.88 2.60 16.00
N GLY A 222 4.94 3.12 15.38
CA GLY A 222 6.32 2.75 15.72
C GLY A 222 6.68 3.06 17.18
N LEU A 223 6.26 4.23 17.68
CA LEU A 223 6.44 4.61 19.07
C LEU A 223 5.71 3.64 20.02
N MET A 224 4.46 3.29 19.72
CA MET A 224 3.70 2.31 20.51
C MET A 224 4.40 0.95 20.53
N VAL A 225 4.93 0.49 19.39
CA VAL A 225 5.67 -0.78 19.30
C VAL A 225 6.89 -0.75 20.19
N VAL A 226 7.70 0.32 20.15
CA VAL A 226 8.89 0.45 21.01
C VAL A 226 8.49 0.41 22.48
N LEU A 227 7.49 1.20 22.88
CA LEU A 227 7.02 1.25 24.27
C LEU A 227 6.50 -0.12 24.75
N PHE A 228 5.74 -0.83 23.93
CA PHE A 228 5.22 -2.16 24.27
C PHE A 228 6.27 -3.27 24.25
N SER A 229 7.29 -3.15 23.39
CA SER A 229 8.40 -4.12 23.31
C SER A 229 9.29 -4.12 24.56
N MET A 230 9.30 -3.02 25.33
CA MET A 230 10.04 -2.93 26.59
C MET A 230 9.41 -3.75 27.73
N ILE A 231 8.19 -4.27 27.54
CA ILE A 231 7.48 -5.07 28.55
C ILE A 231 7.48 -6.55 28.08
N PRO A 232 8.24 -7.47 28.71
CA PRO A 232 8.48 -8.82 28.18
C PRO A 232 7.22 -9.65 27.85
N VAL A 233 6.14 -9.49 28.63
CA VAL A 233 4.87 -10.20 28.40
C VAL A 233 4.06 -9.54 27.27
N ILE A 234 4.20 -8.23 27.07
CA ILE A 234 3.49 -7.47 26.03
C ILE A 234 4.27 -7.48 24.69
N GLY A 235 5.57 -7.80 24.72
CA GLY A 235 6.40 -7.90 23.53
C GLY A 235 5.88 -8.89 22.47
N GLY A 236 5.18 -9.96 22.87
CA GLY A 236 4.48 -10.85 21.92
C GLY A 236 3.22 -10.22 21.31
N PHE A 237 2.50 -9.41 22.10
CA PHE A 237 1.31 -8.69 21.63
C PHE A 237 1.65 -7.50 20.72
N SER A 238 2.85 -6.91 20.83
CA SER A 238 3.27 -5.82 19.96
C SER A 238 3.32 -6.25 18.49
N ILE A 239 3.71 -7.50 18.20
CA ILE A 239 3.71 -8.07 16.84
C ILE A 239 2.28 -8.10 16.27
N ILE A 240 1.30 -8.50 17.08
CA ILE A 240 -0.11 -8.52 16.67
C ILE A 240 -0.59 -7.08 16.37
N LEU A 241 -0.24 -6.12 17.22
CA LEU A 241 -0.56 -4.71 17.02
C LEU A 241 0.06 -4.16 15.73
N ILE A 242 1.29 -4.56 15.37
CA ILE A 242 1.92 -4.19 14.10
C ILE A 242 1.10 -4.69 12.93
N PHE A 243 0.73 -5.98 12.92
CA PHE A 243 -0.05 -6.54 11.82
C PHE A 243 -1.44 -5.92 11.69
N MET A 244 -2.09 -5.58 12.80
CA MET A 244 -3.34 -4.83 12.80
C MET A 244 -3.13 -3.41 12.24
N GLY A 245 -2.08 -2.71 12.68
CA GLY A 245 -1.73 -1.38 12.18
C GLY A 245 -1.43 -1.38 10.68
N MET A 246 -0.72 -2.40 10.19
CA MET A 246 -0.46 -2.61 8.77
C MET A 246 -1.77 -2.82 8.00
N TYR A 247 -2.68 -3.64 8.50
CA TYR A 247 -4.00 -3.82 7.87
C TYR A 247 -4.75 -2.49 7.73
N LEU A 248 -4.82 -1.71 8.81
CA LEU A 248 -5.46 -0.39 8.78
C LEU A 248 -4.79 0.50 7.75
N PHE A 249 -3.46 0.59 7.77
CA PHE A 249 -2.68 1.37 6.83
C PHE A 249 -2.93 0.98 5.37
N MET A 250 -3.08 -0.33 5.09
CA MET A 250 -3.42 -0.82 3.75
C MET A 250 -4.77 -0.32 3.26
N VAL A 251 -5.81 -0.33 4.12
CA VAL A 251 -7.13 0.23 3.80
C VAL A 251 -7.00 1.73 3.51
N PHE A 252 -6.31 2.48 4.37
CA PHE A 252 -6.07 3.91 4.15
C PHE A 252 -5.35 4.19 2.83
N MET A 253 -4.28 3.46 2.53
CA MET A 253 -3.49 3.65 1.30
C MET A 253 -4.31 3.36 0.04
N SER A 254 -5.23 2.40 0.08
CA SER A 254 -6.13 2.12 -1.05
C SER A 254 -7.06 3.31 -1.33
N ILE A 255 -7.70 3.85 -0.28
CA ILE A 255 -8.56 5.05 -0.38
C ILE A 255 -7.76 6.26 -0.86
N ILE A 256 -6.58 6.51 -0.29
CA ILE A 256 -5.66 7.60 -0.70
C ILE A 256 -5.35 7.49 -2.20
N SER A 257 -5.06 6.29 -2.68
CA SER A 257 -4.68 6.06 -4.08
C SER A 257 -5.81 6.37 -5.05
N MET A 258 -7.05 6.04 -4.68
CA MET A 258 -8.24 6.36 -5.47
C MET A 258 -8.52 7.86 -5.49
N MET A 259 -8.48 8.51 -4.32
CA MET A 259 -8.66 9.96 -4.20
C MET A 259 -7.60 10.71 -5.02
N ALA A 260 -6.33 10.31 -4.90
CA ALA A 260 -5.22 10.92 -5.60
C ALA A 260 -5.34 10.75 -7.13
N ARG A 261 -5.81 9.59 -7.59
CA ARG A 261 -6.11 9.36 -9.01
C ARG A 261 -7.22 10.29 -9.50
N ARG A 262 -8.31 10.41 -8.76
CA ARG A 262 -9.44 11.22 -9.22
C ARG A 262 -9.08 12.70 -9.35
N MET A 263 -8.25 13.23 -8.45
CA MET A 263 -7.72 14.60 -8.53
C MET A 263 -6.88 14.93 -9.77
N ILE A 264 -6.34 13.91 -10.47
CA ILE A 264 -5.55 14.10 -11.69
C ILE A 264 -6.34 13.78 -12.96
N GLU A 265 -7.54 13.20 -12.83
CA GLU A 265 -8.48 13.00 -13.95
C GLU A 265 -9.25 14.30 -14.27
N GLU A 266 -9.28 15.25 -13.32
CA GLU A 266 -9.64 16.67 -13.50
C GLU A 266 -8.51 17.47 -14.18
#